data_AF-A0A6H9TJA2-F1
#
_entry.id   AF-A0A6H9TJA2-F1
#
_cell.length_a   1.000
_cell.length_b   1.000
_cell.length_c   1.000
_cell.angle_alpha   90.00
_cell.angle_beta   90.00
_cell.angle_gamma   90.00
#
_symmetry.space_group_name_H-M   'P 1'
#
loop_
_entity.id
_entity.type
_entity.pdbx_description
1 polymer ?
#
loop_
_entity_poly.entity_id
_entity_poly.type
_entity_poly.pdbx_seq_one_letter_code
_entity_poly.pdbx_strand_id
1 'polypeptide(L)'
;METKPQAPPSKEEITEIVIDIFVREIAFIDRSEVSKNTNILDDFKIYYDDISLFLLAVFRHFNMQIITNPDCPPTIEGISNFVFTHLSADKNFEERHIHKGLWRRFLSWMQAH
;
A
#
# COMPACT_ATOMS: atom_id res chain seq x y z
N MET A 1 13.03 22.03 -1.83
CA MET A 1 12.21 21.84 -0.63
C MET A 1 12.49 20.44 -0.15
N GLU A 2 13.25 20.28 0.93
CA GLU A 2 13.53 18.95 1.48
C GLU A 2 12.25 18.42 2.12
N THR A 3 11.60 17.46 1.46
CA THR A 3 10.53 16.68 2.08
C THR A 3 11.18 15.79 3.14
N LYS A 4 10.97 16.14 4.42
CA LYS A 4 11.29 15.27 5.55
C LYS A 4 10.73 13.87 5.26
N PRO A 5 11.45 12.77 5.55
CA PRO A 5 10.90 11.43 5.43
C PRO A 5 9.66 11.34 6.31
N GLN A 6 8.48 11.31 5.70
CA GLN A 6 7.23 11.11 6.41
C GLN A 6 7.23 9.69 6.94
N ALA A 7 6.87 9.51 8.21
CA ALA A 7 6.70 8.19 8.79
C ALA A 7 5.75 7.37 7.89
N PRO A 8 5.96 6.04 7.74
CA PRO A 8 4.99 5.21 7.05
C PRO A 8 3.60 5.43 7.67
N PRO A 9 2.54 5.49 6.86
CA PRO A 9 1.21 5.50 7.41
C PRO A 9 0.99 4.23 8.23
N SER A 10 0.36 4.39 9.39
CA SER A 10 -0.11 3.29 10.23
C SER A 10 -1.16 2.46 9.48
N LYS A 11 -1.44 1.25 9.97
CA LYS A 11 -2.44 0.38 9.35
C LYS A 11 -3.83 1.02 9.36
N GLU A 12 -4.15 1.76 10.43
CA GLU A 12 -5.39 2.52 10.58
C GLU A 12 -5.47 3.64 9.56
N GLU A 13 -4.40 4.41 9.36
CA GLU A 13 -4.34 5.47 8.34
C GLU A 13 -4.47 4.90 6.93
N ILE A 14 -3.81 3.76 6.64
CA ILE A 14 -3.97 3.06 5.36
C ILE A 14 -5.43 2.64 5.17
N THR A 15 -6.07 2.13 6.22
CA THR A 15 -7.47 1.67 6.15
C THR A 15 -8.40 2.82 5.80
N GLU A 16 -8.26 3.97 6.47
CA GLU A 16 -9.08 5.16 6.16
C GLU A 16 -8.83 5.68 4.74
N ILE A 17 -7.57 5.73 4.30
CA ILE A 17 -7.22 6.12 2.92
C ILE A 17 -7.86 5.15 1.90
N VAL A 18 -7.78 3.84 2.15
CA VAL A 18 -8.37 2.83 1.26
C VAL A 18 -9.89 2.99 1.18
N ILE A 19 -10.56 3.31 2.30
CA ILE A 19 -11.99 3.62 2.29
C ILE A 19 -12.28 4.90 1.50
N ASP A 20 -11.51 5.95 1.69
CA ASP A 20 -11.70 7.22 0.98
C ASP A 20 -11.51 7.05 -0.54
N ILE A 21 -10.54 6.23 -0.95
CA ILE A 21 -10.36 5.84 -2.35
C ILE A 21 -11.59 5.05 -2.81
N PHE A 22 -12.04 4.06 -2.04
CA PHE A 22 -13.17 3.23 -2.41
C PHE A 22 -14.44 4.06 -2.66
N VAL A 23 -14.79 4.96 -1.74
CA VAL A 23 -15.93 5.87 -1.85
C VAL A 23 -15.80 6.83 -3.03
N ARG A 24 -14.58 7.31 -3.32
CA ARG A 24 -14.35 8.24 -4.43
C ARG A 24 -14.44 7.56 -5.79
N GLU A 25 -13.84 6.38 -5.93
CA GLU A 25 -13.78 5.66 -7.22
C GLU A 25 -15.10 4.94 -7.52
N ILE A 26 -15.85 4.53 -6.49
CA ILE A 26 -17.17 3.88 -6.64
C ILE A 26 -18.27 4.88 -6.27
N ALA A 27 -18.71 5.66 -7.27
CA ALA A 27 -19.52 6.88 -7.15
C ALA A 27 -20.94 6.76 -6.53
N PHE A 28 -21.30 5.64 -5.91
CA PHE A 28 -22.66 5.36 -5.43
C PHE A 28 -22.74 4.88 -3.98
N ILE A 29 -21.66 4.99 -3.20
CA ILE A 29 -21.61 4.48 -1.83
C ILE A 29 -21.31 5.62 -0.86
N ASP A 30 -22.17 5.83 0.14
CA ASP A 30 -21.90 6.80 1.21
C ASP A 30 -20.76 6.29 2.09
N ARG A 31 -19.85 7.18 2.52
CA ARG A 31 -18.73 6.81 3.41
C ARG A 31 -19.20 6.11 4.69
N SER A 32 -20.37 6.48 5.22
CA SER A 32 -20.96 5.87 6.41
C SER A 32 -21.39 4.41 6.23
N GLU A 33 -21.58 3.97 4.98
CA GLU A 33 -21.90 2.58 4.63
C GLU A 33 -20.66 1.68 4.56
N VAL A 34 -19.46 2.27 4.60
CA VAL A 34 -18.20 1.54 4.44
C VAL A 34 -17.46 1.43 5.77
N SER A 35 -17.03 0.21 6.09
CA SER A 35 -16.19 -0.09 7.23
C SER A 35 -15.00 -0.95 6.82
N LYS A 36 -14.04 -1.14 7.73
CA LYS A 36 -12.92 -2.06 7.49
C LYS A 36 -13.36 -3.52 7.19
N ASN A 37 -14.52 -3.92 7.69
CA ASN A 37 -15.04 -5.28 7.54
C ASN A 37 -15.85 -5.46 6.24
N THR A 38 -16.13 -4.37 5.53
CA THR A 38 -16.90 -4.40 4.28
C THR A 38 -16.21 -5.32 3.28
N ASN A 39 -16.95 -6.29 2.76
CA ASN A 39 -16.59 -7.12 1.63
C ASN A 39 -17.15 -6.48 0.36
N ILE A 40 -16.26 -5.97 -0.49
CA ILE A 40 -16.60 -5.13 -1.63
C ILE A 40 -17.42 -5.89 -2.68
N LEU A 41 -17.15 -7.19 -2.84
CA LEU A 41 -17.88 -8.07 -3.76
C LEU A 41 -19.29 -8.35 -3.26
N ASP A 42 -19.41 -8.72 -1.98
CA ASP A 42 -20.66 -9.26 -1.43
C ASP A 42 -21.61 -8.15 -0.97
N ASP A 43 -21.09 -7.10 -0.32
CA ASP A 43 -21.90 -6.07 0.32
C ASP A 43 -22.45 -5.06 -0.70
N PHE A 44 -21.65 -4.74 -1.73
CA PHE A 44 -22.01 -3.73 -2.74
C PHE A 44 -22.27 -4.32 -4.13
N LYS A 45 -22.11 -5.64 -4.32
CA LYS A 45 -22.29 -6.32 -5.61
C LYS A 45 -21.48 -5.70 -6.75
N ILE A 46 -20.30 -5.20 -6.42
CA ILE A 46 -19.38 -4.58 -7.37
C ILE A 46 -18.72 -5.69 -8.20
N TYR A 47 -18.60 -5.49 -9.52
CA TYR A 47 -18.02 -6.48 -10.41
C TYR A 47 -16.49 -6.44 -10.38
N TYR A 48 -15.85 -7.53 -10.81
CA TYR A 48 -14.38 -7.67 -10.80
C TYR A 48 -13.64 -6.57 -11.57
N ASP A 49 -14.22 -6.04 -12.64
CA ASP A 49 -13.62 -4.97 -13.44
C ASP A 49 -13.55 -3.65 -12.66
N ASP A 50 -14.59 -3.33 -11.90
CA ASP A 50 -14.65 -2.15 -11.04
C ASP A 50 -13.67 -2.27 -9.85
N ILE A 51 -13.48 -3.49 -9.32
CA ILE A 51 -12.47 -3.77 -8.29
C ILE A 51 -11.06 -3.56 -8.85
N SER A 52 -10.81 -3.94 -10.10
CA SER A 52 -9.50 -3.74 -10.73
C SER A 52 -9.16 -2.26 -10.85
N LEU A 53 -10.15 -1.41 -11.17
CA LEU A 53 -9.99 0.05 -11.19
C LEU A 53 -9.76 0.62 -9.79
N PHE A 54 -10.50 0.15 -8.79
CA PHE A 54 -10.31 0.53 -7.41
C PHE A 54 -8.90 0.18 -6.90
N LEU A 55 -8.44 -1.05 -7.11
CA LEU A 55 -7.10 -1.50 -6.71
C LEU A 55 -6.00 -0.71 -7.45
N LEU A 56 -6.21 -0.38 -8.72
CA LEU A 56 -5.30 0.47 -9.47
C LEU A 56 -5.18 1.87 -8.82
N ALA A 57 -6.29 2.46 -8.38
CA ALA A 57 -6.28 3.74 -7.67
C ALA A 57 -5.55 3.64 -6.31
N VAL A 58 -5.76 2.55 -5.56
CA VAL A 58 -5.04 2.27 -4.32
C VAL A 58 -3.53 2.17 -4.57
N PHE A 59 -3.09 1.35 -5.52
CA PHE A 59 -1.67 1.19 -5.81
C PHE A 59 -1.01 2.49 -6.24
N ARG A 60 -1.69 3.30 -7.07
CA ARG A 60 -1.22 4.62 -7.47
C ARG A 60 -1.09 5.57 -6.28
N HIS A 61 -2.05 5.57 -5.36
CA HIS A 61 -2.00 6.44 -4.19
C HIS A 61 -0.78 6.15 -3.32
N PHE A 62 -0.44 4.89 -3.14
CA PHE A 62 0.69 4.46 -2.31
C PHE A 62 2.02 4.30 -3.09
N ASN A 63 2.08 4.73 -4.35
CA ASN A 63 3.23 4.55 -5.23
C ASN A 63 3.73 3.09 -5.32
N MET A 64 2.81 2.13 -5.24
CA MET A 64 3.10 0.70 -5.37
C MET A 64 3.19 0.29 -6.84
N GLN A 65 3.91 -0.80 -7.11
CA GLN A 65 3.85 -1.46 -8.42
C GLN A 65 2.43 -1.99 -8.66
N ILE A 66 1.94 -1.88 -9.90
CA ILE A 66 0.62 -2.40 -10.27
C ILE A 66 0.71 -3.93 -10.36
N ILE A 67 -0.08 -4.62 -9.54
CA ILE A 67 -0.13 -6.07 -9.48
C ILE A 67 -1.42 -6.51 -10.18
N THR A 68 -1.31 -7.30 -11.25
CA THR A 68 -2.43 -7.67 -12.14
C THR A 68 -3.35 -8.75 -11.59
N ASN A 69 -2.93 -9.50 -10.56
CA ASN A 69 -3.76 -10.46 -9.85
C ASN A 69 -3.32 -10.53 -8.37
N PRO A 70 -3.59 -9.49 -7.57
CA PRO A 70 -3.18 -9.46 -6.18
C PRO A 70 -3.99 -10.49 -5.40
N ASP A 71 -3.30 -11.37 -4.67
CA ASP A 71 -3.92 -12.30 -3.73
C ASP A 71 -4.26 -11.55 -2.43
N CYS A 72 -5.26 -10.67 -2.51
CA CYS A 72 -5.79 -9.94 -1.36
C CYS A 72 -7.26 -10.30 -1.13
N PRO A 73 -7.68 -10.55 0.13
CA PRO A 73 -9.08 -10.74 0.44
C PRO A 73 -9.92 -9.53 -0.01
N PRO A 74 -11.16 -9.72 -0.52
CA PRO A 74 -11.99 -8.63 -1.07
C PRO A 74 -12.59 -7.70 0.00
N THR A 75 -12.07 -7.75 1.23
CA THR A 75 -12.45 -6.84 2.30
C THR A 75 -11.56 -5.61 2.32
N ILE A 76 -12.09 -4.47 2.78
CA ILE A 76 -11.30 -3.24 2.97
C ILE A 76 -10.06 -3.52 3.85
N GLU A 77 -10.22 -4.25 4.96
CA GLU A 77 -9.09 -4.64 5.82
C GLU A 77 -8.10 -5.56 5.09
N GLY A 78 -8.58 -6.51 4.27
CA GLY A 78 -7.73 -7.40 3.49
C GLY A 78 -6.83 -6.64 2.52
N ILE A 79 -7.39 -5.68 1.79
CA ILE A 79 -6.67 -4.80 0.88
C ILE A 79 -5.71 -3.88 1.65
N SER A 80 -6.15 -3.34 2.77
CA SER A 80 -5.31 -2.48 3.63
C SER A 80 -4.09 -3.24 4.19
N ASN A 81 -4.29 -4.49 4.61
CA ASN A 81 -3.22 -5.38 5.06
C ASN A 81 -2.23 -5.70 3.93
N PHE A 82 -2.74 -5.91 2.72
CA PHE A 82 -1.91 -6.14 1.53
C PHE A 82 -0.99 -4.95 1.24
N VAL A 83 -1.56 -3.73 1.25
CA VAL A 83 -0.81 -2.47 1.08
C VAL A 83 0.24 -2.31 2.19
N PHE A 84 -0.17 -2.45 3.45
CA PHE A 84 0.73 -2.30 4.59
C PHE A 84 1.93 -3.27 4.51
N THR A 85 1.68 -4.52 4.13
CA THR A 85 2.71 -5.54 3.99
C THR A 85 3.71 -5.18 2.88
N HIS A 86 3.22 -4.69 1.74
CA HIS A 86 4.08 -4.28 0.63
C HIS A 86 4.92 -3.05 0.96
N LEU A 87 4.32 -2.01 1.54
CA LEU A 87 5.05 -0.81 1.95
C LEU A 87 6.13 -1.13 3.00
N SER A 88 5.86 -2.09 3.88
CA SER A 88 6.84 -2.57 4.86
C SER A 88 7.97 -3.38 4.19
N ALA A 89 7.64 -4.19 3.18
CA ALA A 89 8.64 -4.97 2.44
C ALA A 89 9.57 -4.09 1.60
N ASP A 90 9.04 -3.08 0.93
CA ASP A 90 9.81 -2.12 0.12
C ASP A 90 10.80 -1.32 0.99
N LYS A 91 10.37 -0.87 2.18
CA LYS A 91 11.28 -0.22 3.14
C LYS A 91 12.42 -1.12 3.57
N ASN A 92 12.10 -2.36 3.92
CA ASN A 92 13.12 -3.35 4.28
C ASN A 92 14.06 -3.64 3.11
N PHE A 93 13.61 -3.52 1.86
CA PHE A 93 14.46 -3.69 0.68
C PHE A 93 15.43 -2.52 0.51
N GLU A 94 14.93 -1.28 0.59
CA GLU A 94 15.74 -0.05 0.51
C GLU A 94 16.78 0.04 1.65
N GLU A 95 16.37 -0.20 2.91
CA GLU A 95 17.28 -0.17 4.06
C GLU A 95 18.39 -1.23 3.95
N ARG A 96 18.05 -2.45 3.50
CA ARG A 96 19.04 -3.52 3.26
C ARG A 96 20.04 -3.13 2.16
N HIS A 97 19.60 -2.45 1.11
CA HIS A 97 20.47 -2.01 0.02
C HIS A 97 21.41 -0.86 0.45
N ILE A 98 20.89 0.13 1.18
CA ILE A 98 21.69 1.23 1.73
C ILE A 98 22.75 0.70 2.68
N HIS A 99 22.35 -0.15 3.64
CA HIS A 99 23.27 -0.73 4.63
C HIS A 99 24.37 -1.57 3.94
N LYS A 100 24.03 -2.44 2.99
CA LYS A 100 25.03 -3.20 2.21
C LYS A 100 26.03 -2.30 1.46
N GLY A 101 25.57 -1.18 0.91
CA GLY A 101 26.42 -0.19 0.24
C GLY A 101 27.40 0.48 1.19
N LEU A 102 26.94 0.88 2.38
CA LEU A 102 27.77 1.46 3.45
C LEU A 102 28.83 0.48 3.94
N TRP A 103 28.48 -0.79 4.18
CA TRP A 103 29.45 -1.81 4.59
C TRP A 103 30.49 -2.11 3.52
N ARG A 104 30.12 -2.15 2.24
CA ARG A 104 31.10 -2.28 1.15
C ARG A 104 32.11 -1.13 1.13
N ARG A 105 31.65 0.10 1.34
CA ARG A 105 32.53 1.29 1.39
C ARG A 105 33.45 1.26 2.60
N PHE A 106 32.93 0.85 3.75
CA PHE A 106 33.72 0.69 4.98
C PHE A 106 34.79 -0.39 4.85
N LEU A 107 34.44 -1.58 4.34
CA LEU A 107 35.39 -2.67 4.10
C LEU A 107 36.48 -2.27 3.10
N SER A 108 36.12 -1.55 2.03
CA SER A 108 37.09 -1.03 1.07
C SER A 108 38.06 -0.03 1.69
N TRP A 109 37.62 0.77 2.67
CA TRP A 109 38.48 1.72 3.37
C TRP A 109 39.47 1.00 4.30
N MET A 110 39.03 -0.05 5.01
CA MET A 110 39.90 -0.88 5.87
C MET A 110 40.93 -1.71 5.10
N GLN A 111 40.71 -2.00 3.81
CA GLN A 111 41.70 -2.69 2.97
C GLN A 111 42.71 -1.73 2.31
N ALA A 112 42.42 -0.42 2.32
CA ALA A 112 43.25 0.61 1.75
C ALA A 112 44.15 1.32 2.79
N HIS A 113 44.04 0.96 4.06
CA HIS A 113 44.87 1.38 5.19
C HIS A 113 45.39 0.14 5.94
#